data_AF-A0A1H4EUH1-F1
#
_entry.id   AF-A0A1H4EUH1-F1
#
_cell.length_a   1.000
_cell.length_b   1.000
_cell.length_c   1.000
_cell.angle_alpha   90.00
_cell.angle_beta   90.00
_cell.angle_gamma   90.00
#
_symmetry.space_group_name_H-M   'P 1'
#
loop_
_entity.id
_entity.type
_entity.pdbx_description
1 polymer ?
#
loop_
_entity_poly.entity_id
_entity_poly.type
_entity_poly.pdbx_seq_one_letter_code
_entity_poly.pdbx_strand_id
1 'polypeptide(L)'
;MGKKILKNKVLLLMLVPAVAYVVIFSYLPMGGIVLAFKNYKYADGILGSPWVGLDNFKFLFVSDKIWQLTRNTLLYNIAFIIFGMIFEVGFAIILSELTNKVFKKIA
;
A
#
# COMPACT_ATOMS: atom_id res chain seq x y z
N MET A 1 6.96 -3.25 -33.73
CA MET A 1 7.10 -2.92 -32.29
C MET A 1 8.49 -2.37 -31.93
N GLY A 2 9.59 -3.01 -32.33
CA GLY A 2 10.96 -2.56 -31.97
C GLY A 2 11.38 -1.16 -32.41
N LYS A 3 10.90 -0.64 -33.56
CA LYS A 3 11.24 0.72 -34.02
C LYS A 3 10.66 1.85 -33.13
N LYS A 4 9.56 1.61 -32.40
CA LYS A 4 8.99 2.58 -31.44
C LYS A 4 9.82 2.68 -30.14
N ILE A 5 10.36 1.55 -29.67
CA ILE A 5 11.25 1.46 -28.51
C ILE A 5 12.55 2.24 -28.79
N LEU A 6 13.09 2.11 -30.01
CA LEU A 6 14.27 2.83 -30.45
C LEU A 6 14.07 4.35 -30.58
N LYS A 7 12.87 4.81 -30.92
CA LYS A 7 12.55 6.25 -31.08
C LYS A 7 12.33 6.95 -29.73
N ASN A 8 11.87 6.21 -28.71
CA ASN A 8 11.60 6.73 -27.36
C ASN A 8 12.63 6.27 -26.31
N LYS A 9 13.86 5.97 -26.74
CA LYS A 9 14.94 5.51 -25.83
C LYS A 9 15.18 6.44 -24.66
N VAL A 10 15.12 7.75 -24.88
CA VAL A 10 15.34 8.76 -23.83
C VAL A 10 14.25 8.68 -22.76
N LEU A 11 12.98 8.53 -23.16
CA LEU A 11 11.86 8.37 -22.22
C LEU A 11 11.96 7.06 -21.43
N LEU A 12 12.36 5.97 -22.08
CA LEU A 12 12.60 4.69 -21.39
C LEU A 12 13.78 4.79 -20.41
N LEU A 13 14.84 5.49 -20.76
CA LEU A 13 16.01 5.68 -19.91
C LEU A 13 15.70 6.55 -18.69
N MET A 14 14.85 7.57 -18.83
CA MET A 14 14.34 8.36 -17.70
C MET A 14 13.45 7.54 -16.75
N LEU A 15 12.80 6.48 -17.24
CA LEU A 15 11.95 5.60 -16.45
C LEU A 15 12.75 4.54 -15.68
N VAL A 16 13.98 4.21 -16.12
CA VAL A 16 14.88 3.26 -15.44
C VAL A 16 15.07 3.56 -13.95
N PRO A 17 15.42 4.79 -13.51
CA PRO A 17 15.61 5.06 -12.07
C PRO A 17 14.33 4.86 -11.25
N ALA A 18 13.17 5.24 -11.79
CA ALA A 18 11.89 5.04 -11.11
C ALA A 18 11.56 3.54 -10.97
N VAL A 19 11.78 2.75 -12.02
CA VAL A 19 11.58 1.30 -11.97
C VAL A 19 12.58 0.63 -11.04
N ALA A 20 13.85 1.02 -11.10
CA ALA A 20 14.87 0.49 -10.21
C ALA A 20 14.52 0.75 -8.74
N TYR A 21 14.03 1.95 -8.42
CA TYR A 21 13.55 2.29 -7.08
C TYR A 21 12.40 1.37 -6.65
N VAL A 22 11.36 1.22 -7.48
CA VAL A 22 10.22 0.35 -7.16
C VAL A 22 10.65 -1.12 -7.00
N VAL A 23 11.55 -1.62 -7.85
CA VAL A 23 12.03 -2.99 -7.76
C VAL A 23 12.80 -3.22 -6.46
N ILE A 24 13.73 -2.30 -6.12
CA ILE A 24 14.60 -2.45 -4.94
C ILE A 24 13.80 -2.26 -3.65
N PHE A 25 12.95 -1.25 -3.57
CA PHE A 25 12.29 -0.87 -2.32
C PHE A 25 10.89 -1.44 -2.14
N SER A 26 10.21 -1.88 -3.20
CA SER A 26 8.87 -2.45 -3.11
C SER A 26 8.83 -3.95 -3.42
N TYR A 27 9.58 -4.43 -4.42
CA TYR A 27 9.54 -5.85 -4.80
C TYR A 27 10.53 -6.73 -4.03
N LEU A 28 11.77 -6.27 -3.77
CA LEU A 28 12.70 -7.07 -2.97
C LEU A 28 12.15 -7.39 -1.57
N PRO A 29 11.54 -6.45 -0.82
CA PRO A 29 10.97 -6.75 0.48
C PRO A 29 9.82 -7.76 0.44
N MET A 30 9.08 -7.84 -0.68
CA MET A 30 8.03 -8.86 -0.86
C MET A 30 8.58 -10.30 -0.83
N GLY A 31 9.86 -10.51 -1.14
CA GLY A 31 10.52 -11.80 -0.93
C GLY A 31 10.51 -12.26 0.54
N GLY A 32 10.40 -11.32 1.48
CA GLY A 32 10.26 -11.60 2.91
C GLY A 32 8.95 -12.28 3.29
N ILE A 33 7.93 -12.29 2.41
CA ILE A 33 6.66 -13.02 2.65
C ILE A 33 6.92 -14.52 2.89
N VAL A 34 8.01 -15.06 2.33
CA VAL A 34 8.43 -16.44 2.55
C VAL A 34 8.67 -16.77 4.03
N LEU A 35 9.03 -15.78 4.87
CA LEU A 35 9.19 -16.00 6.32
C LEU A 35 7.88 -16.45 6.98
N ALA A 36 6.72 -16.05 6.47
CA ALA A 36 5.43 -16.47 7.02
C ALA A 36 5.21 -17.99 6.90
N PHE A 37 5.92 -18.66 5.99
CA PHE A 37 5.85 -20.12 5.77
C PHE A 37 7.02 -20.88 6.41
N LYS A 38 7.94 -20.19 7.07
CA LYS A 38 9.09 -20.76 7.76
C LYS A 38 8.97 -20.58 9.27
N ASN A 39 9.54 -21.49 10.04
CA ASN A 39 9.72 -21.30 11.48
C ASN A 39 11.03 -20.53 11.68
N TYR A 40 10.93 -19.20 11.60
CA TYR A 40 12.07 -18.31 11.62
C TYR A 40 12.81 -18.37 12.96
N LYS A 41 14.02 -18.93 12.93
CA LYS A 41 14.96 -18.89 14.06
C LYS A 41 16.07 -17.91 13.72
N TYR A 42 16.33 -16.95 14.61
CA TYR A 42 17.39 -15.95 14.43
C TYR A 42 18.77 -16.58 14.19
N ALA A 43 19.02 -17.75 14.78
CA ALA A 43 20.27 -18.50 14.63
C ALA A 43 20.48 -19.10 13.22
N ASP A 44 19.41 -19.48 12.52
CA ASP A 44 19.48 -20.21 11.24
C ASP A 44 19.28 -19.29 10.01
N GLY A 45 18.97 -18.01 10.26
CA GLY A 45 18.69 -17.02 9.21
C GLY A 45 17.43 -17.33 8.38
N ILE A 46 17.19 -16.48 7.37
CA ILE A 46 15.99 -16.58 6.49
C ILE A 46 16.04 -17.84 5.62
N LEU A 47 17.23 -18.26 5.19
CA LEU A 47 17.40 -19.38 4.25
C LEU A 47 17.53 -20.73 4.96
N GLY A 48 18.09 -20.81 6.17
CA GLY A 48 18.28 -22.05 6.93
C GLY A 48 17.10 -22.47 7.82
N SER A 49 16.16 -21.56 8.08
CA SER A 49 14.97 -21.87 8.90
C SER A 49 14.06 -22.93 8.23
N PRO A 50 13.57 -23.93 8.99
CA PRO A 50 12.76 -25.01 8.44
C PRO A 50 11.40 -24.52 7.92
N TRP A 51 10.94 -25.12 6.82
CA TRP A 51 9.64 -24.83 6.23
C TRP A 51 8.52 -25.48 7.04
N VAL A 52 7.56 -24.69 7.50
CA VAL A 52 6.42 -25.14 8.34
C VAL A 52 5.06 -24.90 7.68
N GLY A 53 5.05 -24.48 6.42
CA GLY A 53 3.83 -24.31 5.64
C GLY A 53 2.85 -23.34 6.31
N LEU A 54 1.66 -23.82 6.67
CA LEU A 54 0.57 -23.00 7.18
C LEU A 54 0.44 -23.00 8.71
N ASP A 55 1.38 -23.60 9.45
CA ASP A 55 1.24 -23.74 10.90
C ASP A 55 1.27 -22.39 11.63
N ASN A 56 2.05 -21.43 11.13
CA ASN A 56 2.04 -20.04 11.61
C ASN A 56 0.65 -19.39 11.46
N PHE A 57 -0.07 -19.70 10.37
CA PHE A 57 -1.43 -19.19 10.14
C PHE A 57 -2.44 -19.87 11.06
N LYS A 58 -2.35 -21.19 11.26
CA LYS A 58 -3.21 -21.92 12.21
C LYS A 58 -3.10 -21.36 13.62
N PHE A 59 -1.89 -21.05 14.09
CA PHE A 59 -1.69 -20.42 15.39
C PHE A 59 -2.44 -19.08 15.51
N LEU A 60 -2.38 -18.27 14.46
CA LEU A 60 -3.11 -17.01 14.43
C LEU A 60 -4.64 -17.26 14.48
N PHE A 61 -5.18 -18.25 13.75
CA PHE A 61 -6.61 -18.58 13.77
C PHE A 61 -7.09 -19.11 15.13
N VAL A 62 -6.30 -19.97 15.79
CA VAL A 62 -6.64 -20.54 17.11
C VAL A 62 -6.60 -19.48 18.21
N SER A 63 -5.81 -18.42 18.03
CA SER A 63 -5.64 -17.39 19.06
C SER A 63 -6.85 -16.46 19.26
N ASP A 64 -7.96 -16.63 18.52
CA ASP A 64 -9.18 -15.77 18.48
C ASP A 64 -8.94 -14.27 18.21
N LYS A 65 -7.68 -13.83 18.14
CA LYS A 65 -7.26 -12.44 17.92
C LYS A 65 -7.45 -12.00 16.47
N ILE A 66 -7.31 -12.91 15.49
CA ILE A 66 -7.48 -12.56 14.06
C ILE A 66 -8.85 -11.91 13.83
N TRP A 67 -9.91 -12.47 14.41
CA TRP A 67 -11.27 -11.98 14.13
C TRP A 67 -11.47 -10.57 14.65
N GLN A 68 -11.02 -10.29 15.88
CA GLN A 68 -11.10 -8.96 16.47
C GLN A 68 -10.24 -7.95 15.71
N LEU A 69 -9.01 -8.33 15.35
CA LEU A 69 -8.09 -7.47 14.60
C LEU A 69 -8.63 -7.13 13.21
N THR A 70 -9.10 -8.15 12.47
CA THR A 70 -9.65 -7.98 11.12
C THR A 70 -10.91 -7.11 11.17
N ARG A 71 -11.84 -7.38 12.09
CA ARG A 71 -13.07 -6.61 12.23
C ARG A 71 -12.78 -5.16 12.57
N ASN A 72 -11.90 -4.89 13.54
CA ASN A 72 -11.58 -3.53 13.94
C ASN A 72 -10.90 -2.77 12.79
N THR A 73 -9.93 -3.40 12.12
CA THR A 73 -9.25 -2.79 10.96
C THR A 73 -10.23 -2.47 9.84
N LEU A 74 -11.15 -3.39 9.54
CA LEU A 74 -12.16 -3.18 8.52
C LEU A 74 -13.12 -2.04 8.89
N LEU A 75 -13.60 -2.01 10.13
CA LEU A 75 -14.47 -0.95 10.63
C LEU A 75 -13.78 0.42 10.60
N TYR A 76 -12.52 0.49 11.02
CA TYR A 76 -11.74 1.73 10.96
C TYR A 76 -11.55 2.21 9.52
N ASN A 77 -11.24 1.32 8.58
CA ASN A 77 -11.09 1.68 7.18
C ASN A 77 -12.41 2.16 6.56
N ILE A 78 -13.53 1.50 6.87
CA ILE A 78 -14.85 1.94 6.40
C ILE A 78 -15.20 3.32 6.95
N ALA A 79 -15.01 3.52 8.26
CA ALA A 79 -15.23 4.81 8.88
C ALA A 79 -14.31 5.87 8.25
N PHE A 80 -13.03 5.57 8.06
CA PHE A 80 -12.07 6.47 7.43
C PHE A 80 -12.50 6.92 6.03
N ILE A 81 -12.97 5.98 5.20
CA ILE A 81 -13.45 6.30 3.85
C ILE A 81 -14.70 7.18 3.90
N ILE A 82 -15.69 6.81 4.71
CA ILE A 82 -16.97 7.55 4.77
C ILE A 82 -16.75 8.97 5.32
N PHE A 83 -16.07 9.08 6.46
CA PHE A 83 -15.80 10.39 7.06
C PHE A 83 -14.84 11.20 6.17
N GLY A 84 -13.77 10.59 5.67
CA GLY A 84 -12.83 11.24 4.75
C GLY A 84 -13.57 11.84 3.55
N MET A 85 -14.42 11.07 2.88
CA MET A 85 -15.22 11.56 1.76
C MET A 85 -16.15 12.71 2.16
N ILE A 86 -16.90 12.58 3.26
CA ILE A 86 -17.83 13.62 3.72
C ILE A 86 -17.08 14.92 4.02
N PHE A 87 -15.97 14.83 4.74
CA PHE A 87 -15.19 15.99 5.11
C PHE A 87 -14.48 16.60 3.90
N GLU A 88 -13.76 15.82 3.09
CA GLU A 88 -13.05 16.32 1.90
C GLU A 88 -14.01 17.01 0.92
N VAL A 89 -15.14 16.39 0.60
CA VAL A 89 -16.15 16.97 -0.29
C VAL A 89 -16.84 18.17 0.36
N GLY A 90 -17.19 18.06 1.64
CA GLY A 90 -17.81 19.16 2.40
C GLY A 90 -16.92 20.40 2.44
N PHE A 91 -15.64 20.23 2.74
CA PHE A 91 -14.65 21.31 2.72
C PHE A 91 -14.47 21.89 1.33
N ALA A 92 -14.42 21.06 0.28
CA ALA A 92 -14.32 21.54 -1.10
C ALA A 92 -15.51 22.43 -1.49
N ILE A 93 -16.73 22.07 -1.08
CA ILE A 93 -17.95 22.88 -1.34
C ILE A 93 -17.88 24.21 -0.57
N ILE A 94 -17.54 24.19 0.71
CA ILE A 94 -17.42 25.41 1.54
C ILE A 94 -16.39 26.37 0.94
N LEU A 95 -15.21 25.87 0.57
CA LEU A 95 -14.15 26.69 -0.05
C LEU A 95 -14.59 27.24 -1.42
N SER A 96 -15.31 26.46 -2.21
CA SER A 96 -15.84 26.90 -3.51
C SER A 96 -16.85 28.05 -3.35
N GLU A 97 -17.75 27.97 -2.35
CA GLU A 97 -18.70 29.04 -2.07
C GLU A 97 -18.06 30.31 -1.50
N LEU A 98 -17.08 30.16 -0.61
CA LEU A 98 -16.32 31.30 -0.07
C LEU A 98 -15.56 32.03 -1.18
N THR A 99 -14.93 31.27 -2.09
CA THR A 99 -14.22 31.84 -3.24
C THR A 99 -15.20 32.56 -4.18
N ASN A 100 -16.37 31.99 -4.45
CA ASN A 100 -17.40 32.64 -5.28
C ASN A 100 -17.95 33.94 -4.66
N LYS A 101 -18.07 34.04 -3.32
CA LYS A 101 -18.46 35.29 -2.64
C LYS A 101 -17.36 36.35 -2.67
N VAL A 102 -16.09 35.95 -2.55
CA VAL A 102 -14.94 36.87 -2.68
C VAL A 102 -14.84 37.39 -4.11
N PHE A 103 -15.02 36.53 -5.13
CA PHE A 103 -15.00 36.93 -6.53
C PHE A 103 -16.16 37.87 -6.89
N LYS A 104 -17.36 37.66 -6.32
CA LYS A 104 -18.51 38.57 -6.46
C LYS A 104 -18.34 39.94 -5.79
N LYS A 105 -17.41 40.09 -4.84
CA LYS A 105 -17.18 41.36 -4.12
C LYS A 105 -16.10 42.23 -4.77
N ILE A 106 -15.30 41.65 -5.67
CA ILE A 106 -14.22 42.35 -6.39
C ILE A 106 -14.65 42.73 -7.82
N ALA A 107 -15.69 42.09 -8.37
CA ALA A 107 -16.31 42.44 -9.66
C ALA A 107 -17.39 43.52 -9.53
#